data_AF-A0A1I7UTV0-F1
#
_entry.id   AF-A0A1I7UTV0-F1
#
_cell.length_a   1.000
_cell.length_b   1.000
_cell.length_c   1.000
_cell.angle_alpha   90.00
_cell.angle_beta   90.00
_cell.angle_gamma   90.00
#
_symmetry.space_group_name_H-M   'P 1'
#
loop_
_entity.id
_entity.type
_entity.pdbx_description
1 polymer ?
#
loop_
_entity_poly.entity_id
_entity_poly.type
_entity_poly.pdbx_seq_one_letter_code
_entity_poly.pdbx_strand_id
1 'polypeptide(L)'
;MEKDTSLGIICAVVSAITFGSTYVPLKWFHKGDGLYFQWIQSIGQLLVGVTVALTTSPAPIHPIAMLSGMFYSVGNSLTVFIMDGIGLAIGYLLWNTVTCVVGWAVTRFGLFANPQQPQKVTG
;
A
#
# COMPACT_ATOMS: atom_id res chain seq x y z
N MET A 1 17.38 -8.48 15.38
CA MET A 1 17.95 -8.21 14.03
C MET A 1 17.61 -9.35 13.06
N GLU A 2 18.21 -10.55 13.15
CA GLU A 2 17.98 -11.62 12.15
C GLU A 2 16.55 -12.22 12.17
N LYS A 3 15.96 -12.35 13.37
CA LYS A 3 14.58 -12.82 13.55
C LYS A 3 13.54 -11.81 13.04
N ASP A 4 13.83 -10.52 13.19
CA ASP A 4 12.98 -9.42 12.68
C ASP A 4 13.05 -9.32 11.16
N THR A 5 14.23 -9.53 10.57
CA THR A 5 14.40 -9.60 9.11
C THR A 5 13.66 -10.79 8.51
N SER A 6 13.75 -11.96 9.15
CA SER A 6 13.06 -13.17 8.68
C SER A 6 11.54 -12.99 8.73
N LEU A 7 11.00 -12.44 9.83
CA LEU A 7 9.59 -12.10 9.95
C LEU A 7 9.16 -11.04 8.91
N GLY A 8 9.99 -10.03 8.67
CA GLY A 8 9.73 -9.03 7.64
C GLY A 8 9.63 -9.62 6.22
N ILE A 9 10.52 -10.55 5.88
CA ILE A 9 10.49 -11.25 4.58
C ILE A 9 9.22 -12.10 4.47
N ILE A 10 8.87 -12.85 5.51
CA ILE A 10 7.66 -13.68 5.51
C ILE A 10 6.41 -12.80 5.35
N CYS A 11 6.31 -11.71 6.11
CA CYS A 11 5.20 -10.75 5.98
C CYS A 11 5.13 -10.12 4.59
N ALA A 12 6.28 -9.79 3.98
CA ALA A 12 6.33 -9.24 2.63
C ALA A 12 5.81 -10.25 1.57
N VAL A 13 6.20 -11.52 1.68
CA VAL A 13 5.73 -12.59 0.79
C VAL A 13 4.22 -12.81 0.95
N VAL A 14 3.71 -12.90 2.18
CA VAL A 14 2.28 -13.05 2.46
C VAL A 14 1.48 -11.86 1.92
N SER A 15 1.99 -10.64 2.12
CA SER A 15 1.38 -9.42 1.58
C SER A 15 1.35 -9.44 0.06
N ALA A 16 2.45 -9.79 -0.60
CA ALA A 16 2.53 -9.85 -2.07
C ALA A 16 1.51 -10.84 -2.67
N ILE A 17 1.34 -12.02 -2.07
CA ILE A 17 0.34 -13.01 -2.50
C ILE A 17 -1.06 -12.46 -2.31
N THR A 18 -1.34 -11.92 -1.13
CA THR A 18 -2.68 -11.41 -0.78
C THR A 18 -3.07 -10.23 -1.68
N PHE A 19 -2.19 -9.25 -1.85
CA PHE A 19 -2.42 -8.07 -2.68
C PHE A 19 -2.39 -8.39 -4.19
N GLY A 20 -1.65 -9.43 -4.62
CA GLY A 20 -1.71 -9.92 -6.00
C GLY A 20 -3.04 -10.62 -6.31
N SER A 21 -3.61 -11.31 -5.33
CA SER A 21 -4.84 -12.09 -5.49
C SER A 21 -6.12 -11.25 -5.56
N THR A 22 -6.15 -10.05 -4.97
CA THR A 22 -7.33 -9.16 -4.96
C THR A 22 -7.78 -8.74 -6.36
N TYR A 23 -6.88 -8.75 -7.33
CA TYR A 23 -7.15 -8.36 -8.72
C TYR A 23 -7.51 -9.53 -9.65
N VAL A 24 -7.41 -10.77 -9.17
CA VAL A 24 -7.75 -11.99 -9.94
C VAL A 24 -9.27 -12.11 -10.18
N PRO A 25 -10.16 -11.84 -9.21
CA PRO A 25 -11.62 -11.90 -9.41
C PRO A 25 -12.15 -10.85 -10.40
N LEU A 26 -11.47 -9.71 -10.55
CA LEU A 26 -11.82 -8.67 -11.53
C LEU A 26 -11.73 -9.13 -12.98
N LYS A 27 -11.07 -10.27 -13.24
CA LYS A 27 -11.03 -10.88 -14.58
C LYS A 27 -12.32 -11.63 -14.94
N TRP A 28 -13.10 -12.03 -13.94
CA TRP A 28 -14.25 -12.93 -14.09
C TRP A 28 -15.60 -12.24 -13.92
N PHE A 29 -15.63 -11.11 -13.21
CA PHE A 29 -16.83 -10.29 -13.04
C PHE A 29 -16.74 -9.03 -13.90
N HIS A 30 -17.84 -8.66 -14.56
CA HIS A 30 -17.96 -7.39 -15.26
C HIS A 30 -17.54 -6.26 -14.31
N LYS A 31 -16.61 -5.42 -14.77
CA LYS A 31 -16.15 -4.22 -14.05
C LYS A 31 -17.36 -3.31 -13.80
N GLY A 32 -18.06 -3.50 -12.69
CA GLY A 32 -18.90 -2.45 -12.13
C GLY A 32 -18.03 -1.23 -11.82
N ASP A 33 -18.65 -0.05 -11.82
CA ASP A 33 -17.99 1.24 -11.68
C ASP A 33 -16.80 1.22 -10.71
N GLY A 34 -15.62 1.63 -11.20
CA GLY A 34 -14.37 1.58 -10.44
C GLY A 34 -14.39 2.31 -9.10
N LEU A 35 -15.28 3.30 -8.99
CA LEU A 35 -15.52 4.05 -7.76
C LEU A 35 -16.19 3.20 -6.67
N TYR A 36 -17.10 2.29 -7.03
CA TYR A 36 -17.76 1.39 -6.09
C TYR A 36 -16.78 0.37 -5.52
N PHE A 37 -15.90 -0.18 -6.36
CA PHE A 37 -14.83 -1.06 -5.93
C PHE A 37 -13.89 -0.36 -4.94
N GLN A 38 -13.51 0.89 -5.24
CA GLN A 38 -12.67 1.69 -4.33
C GLN A 38 -13.36 2.01 -3.01
N TRP A 39 -14.65 2.30 -3.06
CA TRP A 39 -15.44 2.59 -1.87
C TRP A 39 -15.52 1.39 -0.93
N ILE A 40 -15.81 0.19 -1.45
CA ILE A 40 -15.79 -1.06 -0.67
C ILE A 40 -14.39 -1.35 -0.12
N GLN A 41 -13.35 -1.13 -0.92
CA GLN A 41 -11.97 -1.34 -0.52
C GLN A 41 -11.58 -0.45 0.67
N SER A 42 -12.02 0.81 0.66
CA SER A 42 -11.82 1.75 1.76
C SER A 42 -12.57 1.34 3.04
N ILE A 43 -13.80 0.80 2.91
CA ILE A 43 -14.55 0.24 4.06
C ILE A 43 -13.79 -0.95 4.67
N GLY A 44 -13.23 -1.83 3.83
CA GLY A 44 -12.41 -2.95 4.28
C GLY A 44 -11.18 -2.49 5.07
N GLN A 45 -10.46 -1.48 4.57
CA GLN A 45 -9.32 -0.91 5.28
C GLN A 45 -9.71 -0.23 6.60
N LEU A 46 -10.86 0.44 6.65
CA LEU A 46 -11.38 1.05 7.88
C LEU A 46 -11.67 -0.02 8.94
N LEU A 47 -12.31 -1.12 8.58
CA LEU A 47 -12.63 -2.21 9.51
C LEU A 47 -11.34 -2.85 10.08
N VAL A 48 -10.35 -3.10 9.23
CA VAL A 48 -9.03 -3.60 9.66
C VAL A 48 -8.35 -2.58 10.57
N GLY A 49 -8.36 -1.29 10.21
CA GLY A 49 -7.79 -0.21 11.01
C GLY A 49 -8.42 -0.08 12.40
N VAL A 50 -9.75 -0.17 12.48
CA VAL A 50 -10.50 -0.16 13.75
C VAL A 50 -10.15 -1.40 14.59
N THR A 51 -10.07 -2.57 13.97
CA THR A 51 -9.69 -3.81 14.67
C THR A 51 -8.28 -3.70 15.27
N VAL A 52 -7.32 -3.17 14.50
CA VAL A 52 -5.96 -2.94 14.99
C VAL A 52 -5.95 -1.90 16.13
N ALA A 53 -6.70 -0.80 16.00
CA ALA A 53 -6.81 0.23 17.03
C ALA A 53 -7.48 -0.25 18.33
N LEU A 54 -8.29 -1.31 18.29
CA LEU A 54 -8.86 -1.95 19.48
C LEU A 54 -7.88 -2.92 20.16
N THR A 55 -7.00 -3.56 19.39
CA THR A 55 -6.01 -4.53 19.91
C THR A 55 -4.70 -3.88 20.40
N THR A 56 -4.40 -2.67 19.93
CA THR A 56 -3.20 -1.89 20.28
C THR A 56 -3.65 -0.61 21.00
N SER A 57 -2.86 -0.08 21.95
CA SER A 57 -3.19 1.20 22.61
C SER A 57 -3.49 2.29 21.57
N PRO A 58 -4.57 3.07 21.72
CA PRO A 58 -4.98 4.03 20.71
C PRO A 58 -3.88 5.07 20.48
N ALA A 59 -3.31 5.06 19.28
CA ALA A 59 -2.33 6.04 18.86
C ALA A 59 -3.01 7.42 18.74
N PRO A 60 -2.34 8.52 19.16
CA PRO A 60 -2.85 9.86 18.95
C PRO A 60 -3.09 10.11 17.45
N ILE A 61 -4.26 10.68 17.13
CA ILE A 61 -4.65 10.95 15.75
C ILE A 61 -3.76 12.09 15.22
N HIS A 62 -2.80 11.75 14.37
CA HIS A 62 -1.94 12.72 13.70
C HIS A 62 -2.60 13.18 12.40
N PRO A 63 -2.90 14.50 12.22
CA PRO A 63 -3.55 15.01 11.01
C PRO A 63 -2.78 14.69 9.72
N ILE A 64 -1.46 14.63 9.83
CA ILE A 64 -0.54 14.32 8.73
C ILE A 64 -0.74 12.88 8.23
N ALA A 65 -1.04 11.95 9.13
CA ALA A 65 -1.38 10.57 8.80
C ALA A 65 -2.79 10.43 8.20
N MET A 66 -3.72 11.31 8.57
CA MET A 66 -5.05 11.35 7.94
C MET A 66 -4.97 11.88 6.51
N LEU A 67 -4.10 12.87 6.26
CA LEU A 67 -3.89 13.44 4.93
C LEU A 67 -3.36 12.39 3.93
N SER A 68 -2.45 11.51 4.37
CA SER A 68 -1.96 10.42 3.51
C SER A 68 -3.08 9.43 3.14
N GLY A 69 -4.00 9.14 4.06
CA GLY A 69 -5.21 8.35 3.77
C GLY A 69 -6.13 9.01 2.74
N MET A 70 -6.31 10.32 2.81
CA MET A 70 -7.06 11.08 1.79
C MET A 70 -6.38 11.00 0.42
N PHE A 71 -5.08 11.25 0.35
CA PHE A 71 -4.31 11.12 -0.90
C PHE A 71 -4.34 9.70 -1.46
N TYR A 72 -4.27 8.69 -0.59
CA TYR A 72 -4.38 7.29 -1.00
C TYR A 72 -5.73 7.01 -1.66
N SER A 73 -6.84 7.46 -1.06
CA SER A 73 -8.17 7.18 -1.60
C SER A 73 -8.44 7.93 -2.92
N VAL A 74 -7.97 9.17 -3.04
CA VAL A 74 -8.01 9.94 -4.30
C VAL A 74 -7.18 9.26 -5.40
N GLY A 75 -5.95 8.86 -5.05
CA GLY A 75 -5.05 8.16 -5.97
C GLY A 75 -5.59 6.81 -6.43
N ASN A 76 -6.16 6.02 -5.53
CA ASN A 76 -6.71 4.72 -5.88
C ASN A 76 -7.98 4.85 -6.74
N SER A 77 -8.84 5.84 -6.46
CA SER A 77 -9.99 6.17 -7.31
C SER A 77 -9.56 6.52 -8.74
N LEU A 78 -8.56 7.41 -8.89
CA LEU A 78 -8.01 7.79 -10.19
C LEU A 78 -7.38 6.60 -10.92
N THR A 79 -6.69 5.73 -10.18
CA THR A 79 -6.03 4.55 -10.72
C THR A 79 -7.04 3.57 -11.32
N VAL A 80 -8.24 3.44 -10.75
CA VAL A 80 -9.26 2.55 -11.32
C VAL A 80 -9.77 3.07 -12.67
N PHE A 81 -9.89 4.40 -12.86
CA PHE A 81 -10.20 4.99 -14.17
C PHE A 81 -9.10 4.70 -15.20
N ILE A 82 -7.83 4.79 -14.81
CA ILE A 82 -6.68 4.50 -15.69
C ILE A 82 -6.64 3.01 -16.06
N MET A 83 -6.86 2.13 -15.08
CA MET A 83 -6.91 0.67 -15.28
C MET A 83 -8.06 0.24 -16.18
N ASP A 84 -9.14 1.02 -16.25
CA ASP A 84 -10.21 0.76 -17.20
C ASP A 84 -9.81 1.09 -18.65
N GLY A 85 -9.05 2.16 -18.85
CA GLY A 85 -8.54 2.55 -20.17
C GLY A 85 -7.38 1.69 -20.70
N ILE A 86 -6.34 1.45 -19.89
CA ILE A 86 -5.07 0.82 -20.32
C ILE A 86 -4.97 -0.66 -19.92
N GLY A 87 -5.88 -1.11 -19.05
CA GLY A 87 -5.93 -2.48 -18.54
C GLY A 87 -5.35 -2.63 -17.13
N LEU A 88 -5.98 -3.53 -16.36
CA LEU A 88 -5.70 -3.78 -14.94
C LEU A 88 -4.24 -4.18 -14.67
N ALA A 89 -3.69 -5.05 -15.52
CA ALA A 89 -2.33 -5.59 -15.34
C ALA A 89 -1.26 -4.51 -15.52
N ILE A 90 -1.38 -3.67 -16.55
CA ILE A 90 -0.42 -2.60 -16.86
C ILE A 90 -0.51 -1.51 -15.79
N GLY A 91 -1.72 -1.10 -15.40
CA GLY A 91 -1.91 -0.12 -14.33
C GLY A 91 -1.31 -0.58 -12.99
N TYR A 92 -1.48 -1.86 -12.65
CA TYR A 92 -0.93 -2.41 -11.41
C TYR A 92 0.60 -2.55 -11.45
N LEU A 93 1.19 -2.87 -12.61
CA LEU A 93 2.64 -2.92 -12.79
C LEU A 93 3.28 -1.53 -12.58
N LEU A 94 2.67 -0.50 -13.14
CA LEU A 94 3.11 0.90 -12.98
C LEU A 94 3.05 1.31 -11.51
N TRP A 95 1.96 0.98 -10.81
CA TRP A 95 1.81 1.28 -9.38
C TRP A 95 2.93 0.67 -8.52
N ASN A 96 3.23 -0.62 -8.71
CA ASN A 96 4.30 -1.28 -7.96
C ASN A 96 5.67 -0.73 -8.31
N THR A 97 5.91 -0.39 -9.57
CA THR A 97 7.18 0.22 -10.00
C THR A 97 7.40 1.56 -9.32
N VAL A 98 6.39 2.44 -9.33
CA VAL A 98 6.45 3.73 -8.63
C VAL A 98 6.65 3.53 -7.13
N THR A 99 5.95 2.56 -6.52
CA THR A 99 6.10 2.23 -5.09
C THR A 99 7.52 1.78 -4.76
N CYS A 100 8.15 0.94 -5.60
CA CYS A 100 9.53 0.51 -5.42
C CYS A 100 10.53 1.68 -5.57
N VAL A 101 10.36 2.52 -6.58
CA VAL A 101 11.25 3.68 -6.83
C VAL A 101 11.14 4.70 -5.69
N VAL A 102 9.91 5.02 -5.27
CA VAL A 102 9.65 5.94 -4.15
C VAL A 102 10.16 5.32 -2.85
N GLY A 103 9.94 4.02 -2.61
CA GLY A 103 10.45 3.32 -1.44
C GLY A 103 11.98 3.34 -1.35
N TRP A 104 12.67 3.13 -2.47
CA TRP A 104 14.13 3.30 -2.57
C TRP A 104 14.56 4.74 -2.30
N ALA A 105 13.87 5.73 -2.87
CA ALA A 105 14.21 7.14 -2.67
C ALA A 105 14.00 7.57 -1.20
N VAL A 106 12.89 7.18 -0.58
CA VAL A 106 12.57 7.50 0.82
C VAL A 106 13.60 6.89 1.77
N THR A 107 13.99 5.62 1.55
CA THR A 107 15.03 4.96 2.35
C THR A 107 16.43 5.55 2.12
N ARG A 108 16.75 5.98 0.90
CA ARG A 108 18.04 6.60 0.57
C ARG A 108 18.21 8.00 1.17
N PHE A 109 17.18 8.84 1.09
CA PHE A 109 17.24 10.23 1.55
C PHE A 109 16.79 10.42 3.00
N GLY A 110 16.17 9.42 3.63
CA GLY A 110 15.68 9.51 5.01
C GLY A 110 14.50 10.49 5.14
N LEU A 111 13.66 10.58 4.12
CA LEU A 111 12.44 11.38 4.18
C LEU A 111 11.38 10.67 5.04
N PHE A 112 10.56 11.42 5.77
CA PHE A 112 9.43 10.93 6.59
C PHE A 112 9.81 10.03 7.78
N ALA A 113 10.63 10.57 8.70
CA ALA A 113 10.92 9.98 10.02
C ALA A 113 11.63 8.61 10.01
N ASN A 114 12.09 8.12 8.86
CA ASN A 114 12.94 6.93 8.80
C ASN A 114 14.39 7.34 9.06
N PRO A 115 15.10 6.73 10.03
CA PRO A 115 16.54 6.95 10.18
C PRO A 115 17.21 6.62 8.84
N GLN A 116 18.01 7.55 8.33
CA GLN A 116 18.83 7.30 7.15
C GLN A 116 19.57 5.98 7.35
N GLN A 117 19.51 5.07 6.38
CA GLN A 117 20.33 3.86 6.46
C GLN A 117 21.78 4.33 6.68
N PRO A 118 22.44 3.97 7.80
CA PRO A 118 23.83 4.31 7.98
C PRO A 118 24.57 3.75 6.78
N GLN A 119 25.30 4.62 6.06
CA GLN A 119 26.14 4.20 4.94
C GLN A 119 27.03 3.07 5.49
N LYS A 120 26.94 1.87 4.92
CA LYS A 120 27.97 0.86 5.17
C LYS A 120 29.26 1.43 4.58
N VAL A 121 30.08 2.07 5.41
CA VAL A 121 31.45 2.47 5.06
C VAL A 121 32.16 1.16 4.72
N THR A 122 32.31 0.92 3.43
CA THR A 122 33.06 -0.22 2.91
C THR A 122 34.53 0.15 3.11
N GLY A 123 35.15 -0.48 4.10
CA GLY A 123 36.60 -0.55 4.21
C GLY A 123 37.16 -1.59 3.25
#